data_AF-A0A1D2WBN7-F1
#
_entry.id   AF-A0A1D2WBN7-F1
#
_cell.length_a   1.000
_cell.length_b   1.000
_cell.length_c   1.000
_cell.angle_alpha   90.00
_cell.angle_beta   90.00
_cell.angle_gamma   90.00
#
_symmetry.space_group_name_H-M   'P 1'
#
loop_
_entity.id
_entity.type
_entity.pdbx_description
1 polymer ?
#
loop_
_entity_poly.entity_id
_entity_poly.type
_entity_poly.pdbx_seq_one_letter_code
_entity_poly.pdbx_strand_id
1 'polypeptide(L)'
;MGGVAAIIAFIPVLLQSHFRYIWLFVLFIIFLAAYIFAYLFSYKFEDKKQKEALKKWIIKKPSRSTMFPVEEIYYYKGKTNQQLHQYSEALKYYNKSIELNPDFEPAREAKKEVEKVIK
;
A
#
# COMPACT_ATOMS: atom_id res chain seq x y z
N MET A 1 -46.90 23.42 -43.11
CA MET A 1 -46.95 22.36 -42.07
C MET A 1 -45.65 21.54 -41.93
N GLY A 2 -44.57 21.79 -42.69
CA GLY A 2 -43.35 20.96 -42.64
C GLY A 2 -42.30 21.30 -41.57
N GLY A 3 -42.31 22.52 -41.00
CA GLY A 3 -41.22 22.96 -40.10
C GLY A 3 -41.25 22.36 -38.70
N VAL A 4 -42.44 22.14 -38.12
CA VAL A 4 -42.58 21.65 -36.73
C VAL A 4 -42.26 20.15 -36.63
N ALA A 5 -42.58 19.38 -37.69
CA ALA A 5 -42.29 17.95 -37.75
C ALA A 5 -40.78 17.65 -37.79
N ALA A 6 -39.99 18.50 -38.47
CA ALA A 6 -38.54 18.35 -38.55
C ALA A 6 -37.84 18.60 -37.21
N ILE A 7 -38.34 19.56 -36.41
CA ILE A 7 -37.77 19.89 -35.10
C ILE A 7 -38.01 18.74 -34.10
N ILE A 8 -39.21 18.16 -34.10
CA ILE A 8 -39.57 17.03 -33.21
C ILE A 8 -38.74 15.77 -33.53
N ALA A 9 -38.38 15.54 -34.79
CA ALA A 9 -37.53 14.42 -35.21
C ALA A 9 -36.04 14.60 -34.87
N PHE A 10 -35.58 15.85 -34.67
CA PHE A 10 -34.16 16.16 -34.49
C PHE A 10 -33.74 16.26 -33.00
N ILE A 11 -34.68 16.60 -32.11
CA ILE A 11 -34.45 16.68 -30.65
C ILE A 11 -33.97 15.34 -30.04
N PRO A 12 -34.54 14.17 -30.38
CA PRO A 12 -34.08 12.89 -29.84
C PRO A 12 -32.65 12.55 -30.27
N VAL A 13 -32.26 12.89 -31.50
CA VAL A 13 -30.92 12.61 -32.05
C VAL A 13 -29.84 13.43 -31.34
N LEU A 14 -30.11 14.69 -31.04
CA LEU A 14 -29.23 15.55 -30.25
C LEU A 14 -29.13 15.09 -28.79
N LEU A 15 -30.26 14.69 -28.18
CA LEU A 15 -30.30 14.21 -26.80
C LEU A 15 -29.55 12.87 -26.64
N GLN A 16 -29.68 11.97 -27.62
CA GLN A 16 -29.04 10.65 -27.65
C GLN A 16 -27.51 10.74 -27.80
N SER A 17 -27.00 11.80 -28.44
CA SER A 17 -25.57 12.10 -28.55
C SER A 17 -24.95 12.38 -27.16
N HIS A 18 -25.59 13.19 -26.32
CA HIS A 18 -25.08 13.54 -24.99
C HIS A 18 -25.04 12.34 -24.03
N PHE A 19 -26.04 11.46 -24.08
CA PHE A 19 -26.03 10.24 -23.27
C PHE A 19 -24.91 9.27 -23.64
N ARG A 20 -24.51 9.22 -24.91
CA ARG A 20 -23.41 8.37 -25.37
C ARG A 20 -22.07 8.79 -24.77
N TYR A 21 -21.80 10.09 -24.67
CA TYR A 21 -20.57 10.59 -24.06
C TYR A 21 -20.52 10.34 -22.55
N ILE A 22 -21.66 10.43 -21.86
CA ILE A 22 -21.76 10.10 -20.43
C ILE A 22 -21.41 8.62 -20.21
N TRP A 23 -21.96 7.72 -21.01
CA TRP A 23 -21.64 6.29 -20.91
C TRP A 23 -20.18 5.96 -21.26
N LEU A 24 -19.60 6.61 -22.27
CA LEU A 24 -18.18 6.46 -22.61
C LEU A 24 -17.27 6.98 -21.49
N PHE A 25 -17.64 8.08 -20.84
CA PHE A 25 -16.92 8.63 -19.69
C PHE A 25 -16.97 7.70 -18.48
N VAL A 26 -18.13 7.10 -18.19
CA VAL A 26 -18.28 6.09 -17.14
C VAL A 26 -17.43 4.85 -17.44
N LEU A 27 -17.45 4.36 -18.68
CA LEU A 27 -16.57 3.25 -19.11
C LEU A 27 -15.09 3.61 -18.93
N PHE A 28 -14.69 4.81 -19.33
CA PHE A 28 -13.31 5.28 -19.16
C PHE A 28 -12.88 5.30 -17.68
N ILE A 29 -13.75 5.77 -16.77
CA ILE A 29 -13.47 5.76 -15.32
C ILE A 29 -13.32 4.33 -14.81
N ILE A 30 -14.17 3.40 -15.24
CA ILE A 30 -14.09 1.99 -14.82
C ILE A 30 -12.76 1.38 -15.28
N PHE A 31 -12.36 1.62 -16.53
CA PHE A 31 -11.07 1.16 -17.05
C PHE A 31 -9.88 1.77 -16.29
N LEU A 32 -9.94 3.08 -15.99
CA LEU A 32 -8.90 3.76 -15.22
C LEU A 32 -8.79 3.18 -13.80
N ALA A 33 -9.91 2.96 -13.13
CA ALA A 33 -9.96 2.36 -11.80
C ALA A 33 -9.43 0.92 -11.81
N ALA A 34 -9.80 0.11 -12.80
CA ALA A 34 -9.28 -1.24 -12.97
C ALA A 34 -7.77 -1.25 -13.22
N TYR A 35 -7.25 -0.32 -14.02
CA TYR A 35 -5.81 -0.16 -14.26
C TYR A 35 -5.05 0.20 -12.98
N ILE A 36 -5.54 1.20 -12.24
CA ILE A 36 -4.96 1.61 -10.95
C ILE A 36 -4.97 0.45 -9.96
N PHE A 37 -6.07 -0.31 -9.90
CA PHE A 37 -6.19 -1.48 -9.03
C PHE A 37 -5.19 -2.58 -9.42
N ALA A 38 -5.06 -2.90 -10.71
CA ALA A 38 -4.09 -3.88 -11.21
C ALA A 38 -2.65 -3.44 -10.91
N TYR A 39 -2.34 -2.15 -11.07
CA TYR A 39 -1.04 -1.59 -10.74
C TYR A 39 -0.72 -1.70 -9.24
N LEU A 40 -1.66 -1.32 -8.37
CA LEU A 40 -1.54 -1.48 -6.91
C LEU A 40 -1.36 -2.94 -6.49
N PHE A 41 -2.11 -3.85 -7.12
CA PHE A 41 -2.03 -5.27 -6.84
C PHE A 41 -0.67 -5.85 -7.25
N SER A 42 -0.18 -5.49 -8.45
CA SER A 42 1.15 -5.88 -8.93
C SER A 42 2.26 -5.37 -8.02
N TYR A 43 2.22 -4.09 -7.63
CA TYR A 43 3.20 -3.50 -6.72
C TYR A 43 3.25 -4.21 -5.36
N LYS A 44 2.08 -4.51 -4.77
CA LYS A 44 1.99 -5.18 -3.47
C LYS A 44 2.49 -6.63 -3.49
N PHE A 45 2.36 -7.31 -4.62
CA PHE A 45 2.76 -8.71 -4.77
C PHE A 45 4.28 -8.87 -4.92
N GLU A 46 4.91 -8.02 -5.72
CA GLU A 46 6.36 -8.00 -5.95
C GLU A 46 7.13 -7.80 -4.64
N ASP A 47 6.72 -6.81 -3.84
CA ASP A 47 7.32 -6.48 -2.55
C ASP A 47 7.19 -7.61 -1.52
N LYS A 48 6.04 -8.32 -1.49
CA LYS A 48 5.83 -9.47 -0.59
C LYS A 48 6.78 -10.63 -0.93
N LYS A 49 6.89 -10.97 -2.22
CA LYS A 49 7.72 -12.09 -2.69
C LYS A 49 9.20 -11.84 -2.43
N GLN A 50 9.67 -10.61 -2.68
CA GLN A 50 11.06 -10.24 -2.39
C GLN A 50 11.36 -10.23 -0.89
N LYS A 51 10.44 -9.72 -0.05
CA LYS A 51 10.58 -9.75 1.42
C LYS A 51 10.67 -11.17 1.97
N GLU A 52 9.89 -12.09 1.41
CA GLU A 52 9.91 -13.50 1.83
C GLU A 52 11.17 -14.23 1.36
N ALA A 53 11.61 -13.99 0.13
CA ALA A 53 12.88 -14.50 -0.37
C ALA A 53 14.07 -13.97 0.44
N LEU A 54 14.08 -12.68 0.76
CA LEU A 54 15.07 -12.05 1.61
C LEU A 54 15.06 -12.66 3.00
N LYS A 55 13.89 -12.81 3.62
CA LYS A 55 13.74 -13.50 4.93
C LYS A 55 14.32 -14.92 4.88
N LYS A 56 14.01 -15.70 3.84
CA LYS A 56 14.53 -17.06 3.65
C LYS A 56 16.04 -17.08 3.46
N TRP A 57 16.60 -16.11 2.72
CA TRP A 57 18.04 -15.99 2.49
C TRP A 57 18.80 -15.59 3.76
N ILE A 58 18.24 -14.66 4.55
CA ILE A 58 18.80 -14.22 5.85
C ILE A 58 18.82 -15.38 6.85
N ILE A 59 17.70 -16.11 6.99
CA ILE A 59 17.62 -17.27 7.91
C ILE A 59 18.66 -18.35 7.55
N LYS A 60 18.99 -18.49 6.26
CA LYS A 60 19.95 -19.48 5.79
C LYS A 60 21.41 -19.12 6.09
N LYS A 61 21.75 -17.85 6.36
CA LYS A 61 23.12 -17.41 6.62
C LYS A 61 23.21 -16.58 7.91
N PRO A 62 23.42 -17.22 9.07
CA PRO A 62 23.83 -16.50 10.27
C PRO A 62 25.32 -16.13 10.14
N SER A 63 25.65 -15.12 9.33
CA SER A 63 27.00 -14.56 9.30
C SER A 63 26.95 -13.04 9.23
N ARG A 64 27.29 -12.44 10.37
CA ARG A 64 27.48 -11.02 10.69
C ARG A 64 28.45 -10.33 9.70
N SER A 65 28.05 -10.00 8.47
CA SER A 65 28.82 -9.08 7.57
C SER A 65 28.19 -8.80 6.20
N THR A 66 26.88 -8.58 6.05
CA THR A 66 26.35 -8.03 4.78
C THR A 66 25.58 -6.74 4.99
N MET A 67 26.23 -5.65 4.56
CA MET A 67 25.81 -4.32 4.08
C MET A 67 24.48 -3.66 4.48
N PHE A 68 23.49 -4.32 5.07
CA PHE A 68 22.34 -3.70 5.73
C PHE A 68 21.85 -4.60 6.89
N PRO A 69 21.97 -4.16 8.16
CA PRO A 69 21.46 -4.89 9.31
C PRO A 69 19.92 -4.98 9.25
N VAL A 70 19.41 -6.20 9.22
CA VAL A 70 17.97 -6.50 9.06
C VAL A 70 17.20 -6.07 10.31
N GLU A 71 17.84 -6.16 11.47
CA GLU A 71 17.35 -5.66 12.75
C GLU A 71 17.03 -4.17 12.69
N GLU A 72 17.84 -3.35 12.01
CA GLU A 72 17.60 -1.91 11.85
C GLU A 72 16.34 -1.66 11.00
N ILE A 73 16.11 -2.47 9.96
CA ILE A 73 14.92 -2.33 9.11
C ILE A 73 13.64 -2.53 9.93
N TYR A 74 13.62 -3.56 10.80
CA TYR A 74 12.49 -3.80 11.68
C TYR A 74 12.35 -2.71 12.75
N TYR A 75 13.46 -2.19 13.26
CA TYR A 75 13.46 -1.03 14.16
C TYR A 75 12.84 0.22 13.51
N TYR A 76 13.28 0.59 12.31
CA TYR A 76 12.73 1.76 11.61
C TYR A 76 11.26 1.57 11.28
N LYS A 77 10.82 0.36 10.90
CA LYS A 77 9.38 0.07 10.76
C LYS A 77 8.62 0.26 12.07
N GLY A 78 9.16 -0.23 13.19
CA GLY A 78 8.59 0.00 14.51
C GLY A 78 8.45 1.51 14.80
N LYS A 79 9.50 2.28 14.51
CA LYS A 79 9.53 3.73 14.68
C LYS A 79 8.50 4.47 13.84
N THR A 80 8.35 4.09 12.58
CA THR A 80 7.30 4.64 11.70
C THR A 80 5.91 4.34 12.26
N ASN A 81 5.65 3.11 12.73
CA ASN A 81 4.37 2.76 13.32
C ASN A 81 4.11 3.50 14.64
N GLN A 82 5.15 3.71 15.46
CA GLN A 82 5.08 4.53 16.67
C GLN A 82 4.72 5.98 16.35
N GLN A 83 5.32 6.57 15.30
CA GLN A 83 4.97 7.92 14.82
C GLN A 83 3.53 8.00 14.29
N LEU A 84 3.03 6.91 13.70
CA LEU A 84 1.63 6.78 13.28
C LEU A 84 0.68 6.46 14.45
N HIS A 85 1.15 6.48 15.70
CA HIS A 85 0.39 6.12 16.91
C HIS A 85 -0.15 4.67 16.89
N GLN A 86 0.39 3.82 16.03
CA GLN A 86 0.06 2.40 15.91
C GLN A 86 0.96 1.58 16.84
N TYR A 87 0.82 1.80 18.15
CA TYR A 87 1.74 1.31 19.15
C TYR A 87 1.81 -0.23 19.24
N SER A 88 0.70 -0.94 19.02
CA SER A 88 0.67 -2.41 19.00
C SER A 88 1.52 -3.00 17.87
N GLU A 89 1.43 -2.44 16.67
CA GLU A 89 2.22 -2.88 15.51
C GLU A 89 3.69 -2.44 15.65
N ALA A 90 3.94 -1.28 16.27
CA ALA A 90 5.29 -0.83 16.64
C ALA A 90 6.01 -1.85 17.53
N LEU A 91 5.36 -2.30 18.63
CA LEU A 91 5.91 -3.31 19.53
C LEU A 91 6.22 -4.62 18.83
N LYS A 92 5.35 -5.07 17.92
CA LYS A 92 5.57 -6.28 17.12
C LYS A 92 6.80 -6.19 16.23
N TYR A 93 7.06 -5.03 15.64
CA TYR A 93 8.27 -4.82 14.83
C TYR A 93 9.53 -4.68 15.68
N TYR A 94 9.46 -4.02 16.84
CA TYR A 94 10.59 -3.98 17.78
C TYR A 94 10.94 -5.37 18.32
N ASN A 95 9.95 -6.20 18.66
CA ASN A 95 10.20 -7.59 19.08
C ASN A 95 10.91 -8.39 17.98
N LYS A 96 10.52 -8.25 16.71
CA LYS A 96 11.21 -8.89 15.58
C LYS A 96 12.65 -8.40 15.41
N SER A 97 12.91 -7.13 15.65
CA SER A 97 14.29 -6.58 15.63
C SER A 97 15.16 -7.26 16.70
N ILE A 98 14.62 -7.41 17.92
CA ILE A 98 15.30 -8.07 19.05
C ILE A 98 15.46 -9.59 18.82
N GLU A 99 14.51 -10.26 18.19
CA GLU A 99 14.63 -11.67 17.81
C GLU A 99 15.77 -11.92 16.81
N LEU A 100 15.99 -10.97 15.89
CA LEU A 100 17.04 -11.06 14.88
C LEU A 100 18.42 -10.70 15.45
N ASN A 101 18.47 -9.68 16.30
CA ASN A 101 19.67 -9.28 17.01
C ASN A 101 19.31 -8.94 18.46
N PRO A 102 19.49 -9.91 19.39
CA PRO A 102 19.20 -9.70 20.81
C PRO A 102 20.00 -8.55 21.44
N ASP A 103 21.14 -8.19 20.87
CA ASP A 103 22.04 -7.12 21.34
C ASP A 103 21.73 -5.77 20.66
N PHE A 104 20.67 -5.68 19.85
CA PHE A 104 20.26 -4.44 19.21
C PHE A 104 19.52 -3.52 20.20
N GLU A 105 20.30 -2.83 21.02
CA GLU A 105 19.83 -1.92 22.07
C GLU A 105 18.80 -0.88 21.60
N PRO A 106 18.91 -0.25 20.40
CA PRO A 106 17.93 0.75 19.98
C PRO A 106 16.48 0.22 19.91
N ALA A 107 16.27 -1.05 19.54
CA ALA A 107 14.93 -1.63 19.53
C ALA A 107 14.40 -1.94 20.94
N ARG A 108 15.28 -2.30 21.88
CA ARG A 108 14.89 -2.51 23.29
C ARG A 108 14.46 -1.22 23.95
N GLU A 109 15.22 -0.15 23.72
CA GLU A 109 14.90 1.18 24.24
C GLU A 109 13.57 1.69 23.68
N ALA A 110 13.40 1.64 22.34
CA ALA A 110 12.17 2.08 21.70
C ALA A 110 10.95 1.24 22.13
N LYS A 111 11.11 -0.07 22.31
CA LYS A 111 10.05 -0.93 22.87
C LYS A 111 9.63 -0.45 24.26
N LYS A 112 10.58 -0.20 25.17
CA LYS A 112 10.30 0.31 26.52
C LYS A 112 9.61 1.67 26.49
N GLU A 113 9.99 2.54 25.56
CA GLU A 113 9.33 3.84 25.37
C GLU A 113 7.87 3.66 24.99
N VAL A 114 7.57 2.82 24.00
CA VAL A 114 6.19 2.54 23.58
C VAL A 114 5.38 1.90 24.70
N GLU A 115 5.96 0.96 25.46
CA GLU A 115 5.29 0.35 26.61
C GLU A 115 4.93 1.36 27.70
N LYS A 116 5.73 2.43 27.89
CA LYS A 116 5.39 3.52 28.82
C LYS A 116 4.24 4.39 28.31
N VAL A 117 4.09 4.56 27.00
CA VAL A 117 3.04 5.38 26.40
C VAL A 117 1.68 4.68 26.41
N ILE A 118 1.67 3.35 26.27
CA ILE A 118 0.42 2.57 26.29
C ILE A 118 -0.10 2.33 27.72
N LYS A 119 0.76 2.43 28.74
CA LYS A 119 0.43 2.19 30.14
C LYS A 119 -0.18 3.41 30.82
#